data_AF-A0A836QE54-F1
#
_entry.id   AF-A0A836QE54-F1
#
_cell.length_a   1.000
_cell.length_b   1.000
_cell.length_c   1.000
_cell.angle_alpha   90.00
_cell.angle_beta   90.00
_cell.angle_gamma   90.00
#
_symmetry.space_group_name_H-M   'P 1'
#
loop_
_entity.id
_entity.type
_entity.pdbx_description
1 polymer ?
#
loop_
_entity_poly.entity_id
_entity_poly.type
_entity_poly.pdbx_seq_one_letter_code
_entity_poly.pdbx_strand_id
1 'polypeptide(L)'
;MNWGPIAIVQQFQSLPEPFDRVIFLTARACGRFVGTITLRHWVGGLPDEENIQSRISEAVTGVISTDNLLIIGEHFKIWPEEVFLVDVEPGKEEMGETFTPEVEAVLDDVLEIIHELAVNNSSALPDFEEMKGNELLI
;
A
#
# COMPACT_ATOMS: atom_id res chain seq x y z
N MET A 1 12.49 -13.81 1.92
CA MET A 1 11.27 -13.08 2.37
C MET A 1 10.29 -13.12 1.21
N ASN A 2 9.06 -13.57 1.42
CA ASN A 2 8.02 -13.58 0.38
C ASN A 2 7.08 -12.40 0.66
N TRP A 3 6.95 -11.49 -0.30
CA TRP A 3 6.14 -10.28 -0.17
C TRP A 3 4.76 -10.40 -0.84
N GLY A 4 4.41 -11.61 -1.29
CA GLY A 4 3.09 -11.89 -1.85
C GLY A 4 1.98 -11.70 -0.80
N PRO A 5 0.76 -11.27 -1.20
CA PRO A 5 -0.33 -10.99 -0.26
C PRO A 5 -0.63 -12.09 0.74
N ILE A 6 -0.66 -13.35 0.30
CA ILE A 6 -0.94 -14.50 1.19
C ILE A 6 0.18 -14.70 2.22
N ALA A 7 1.44 -14.48 1.84
CA ALA A 7 2.56 -14.61 2.77
C ALA A 7 2.49 -13.52 3.86
N ILE A 8 2.09 -12.30 3.51
CA ILE A 8 1.89 -11.20 4.47
C ILE A 8 0.74 -11.52 5.42
N VAL A 9 -0.39 -12.05 4.93
CA VAL A 9 -1.50 -12.51 5.78
C VAL A 9 -1.02 -13.53 6.81
N GLN A 10 -0.32 -14.56 6.36
CA GLN A 10 0.20 -15.60 7.25
C GLN A 10 1.18 -15.03 8.28
N GLN A 11 2.05 -14.12 7.86
CA GLN A 11 2.98 -13.45 8.77
C GLN A 11 2.22 -12.63 9.83
N PHE A 12 1.28 -11.79 9.44
CA PHE A 12 0.52 -10.93 10.36
C PHE A 12 -0.31 -11.75 11.35
N GLN A 13 -0.96 -12.83 10.89
CA GLN A 13 -1.70 -13.74 11.75
C GLN A 13 -0.82 -14.53 12.72
N SER A 14 0.48 -14.67 12.43
CA SER A 14 1.44 -15.36 13.30
C SER A 14 2.05 -14.47 14.38
N LEU A 15 1.84 -13.15 14.30
CA LEU A 15 2.38 -12.21 15.28
C LEU A 15 1.68 -12.40 16.63
N PRO A 16 2.43 -12.39 17.75
CA PRO A 16 1.83 -12.49 19.08
C PRO A 16 0.96 -11.26 19.39
N GLU A 17 1.32 -10.10 18.85
CA GLU A 17 0.58 -8.85 18.98
C GLU A 17 0.47 -8.20 17.59
N PRO A 18 -0.70 -7.63 17.25
CA PRO A 18 -0.87 -6.89 16.00
C PRO A 18 -0.06 -5.59 16.03
N PHE A 19 0.26 -5.05 14.85
CA PHE A 19 0.80 -3.69 14.76
C PHE A 19 -0.29 -2.67 15.10
N ASP A 20 0.08 -1.55 15.72
CA ASP A 20 -0.85 -0.42 15.91
C ASP A 20 -1.13 0.32 14.59
N ARG A 21 -0.16 0.29 13.66
CA ARG A 21 -0.18 1.02 12.38
C ARG A 21 0.58 0.26 11.31
N VAL A 22 0.12 0.36 10.06
CA VAL A 22 0.82 -0.13 8.86
C VAL A 22 0.99 1.01 7.88
N ILE A 23 2.20 1.12 7.30
CA ILE A 23 2.52 2.11 6.27
C ILE A 23 3.07 1.37 5.06
N PHE A 24 2.43 1.53 3.90
CA PHE A 24 2.92 1.02 2.63
C PHE A 24 3.58 2.14 1.83
N LEU A 25 4.86 1.98 1.49
CA LEU A 25 5.51 2.77 0.46
C LEU A 25 5.36 2.04 -0.87
N THR A 26 4.75 2.68 -1.87
CA THR A 26 4.47 2.02 -3.15
C THR A 26 4.79 2.91 -4.34
N ALA A 27 5.11 2.26 -5.47
CA ALA A 27 5.21 2.89 -6.78
C ALA A 27 3.92 2.56 -7.54
N ARG A 28 2.93 3.46 -7.47
CA ARG A 28 1.59 3.22 -8.05
C ARG A 28 1.31 4.23 -9.15
N ALA A 29 1.18 3.73 -10.38
CA ALA A 29 0.77 4.56 -11.51
C ALA A 29 -0.70 4.99 -11.38
N CYS A 30 -0.93 6.29 -11.20
CA CYS A 30 -2.26 6.90 -11.06
C CYS A 30 -2.53 7.95 -12.13
N GLY A 31 -1.61 8.15 -13.08
CA GLY A 31 -1.74 9.13 -14.16
C GLY A 31 -1.44 10.56 -13.70
N ARG A 32 -0.73 10.73 -12.59
CA ARG A 32 -0.19 12.02 -12.12
C ARG A 32 1.18 12.28 -12.77
N PHE A 33 1.81 13.40 -12.43
CA PHE A 33 3.18 13.67 -12.84
C PHE A 33 4.16 12.76 -12.09
N VAL A 34 5.19 12.27 -12.78
CA VAL A 34 6.24 11.44 -12.18
C VAL A 34 6.83 12.12 -10.94
N GLY A 35 7.03 11.36 -9.87
CA GLY A 35 7.53 11.88 -8.58
C GLY A 35 6.45 12.52 -7.71
N THR A 36 5.18 12.60 -8.16
CA THR A 36 4.08 13.06 -7.31
C THR A 36 3.89 12.08 -6.15
N ILE A 37 4.04 12.59 -4.93
CA ILE A 37 3.75 11.84 -3.70
C ILE A 37 2.26 12.00 -3.37
N THR A 38 1.59 10.88 -3.13
CA THR A 38 0.19 10.85 -2.69
C THR A 38 0.10 10.11 -1.37
N LEU A 39 -0.55 10.75 -0.39
CA LEU A 39 -0.86 10.12 0.88
C LEU A 39 -2.30 9.62 0.84
N ARG A 40 -2.49 8.32 1.11
CA ARG A 40 -3.82 7.72 1.21
C ARG A 40 -4.03 7.05 2.55
N HIS A 41 -5.27 7.08 3.01
CA HIS A 41 -5.72 6.33 4.16
C HIS A 41 -6.65 5.21 3.68
N TRP A 42 -6.24 3.97 3.93
CA TRP A 42 -7.10 2.82 3.70
C TRP A 42 -8.16 2.76 4.80
N VAL A 43 -9.41 3.06 4.42
CA VAL A 43 -10.54 3.09 5.37
C VAL A 43 -11.35 1.79 5.35
N GLY A 44 -10.80 0.74 4.74
CA GLY A 44 -11.41 -0.58 4.65
C GLY A 44 -12.46 -0.72 3.55
N GLY A 45 -13.30 -1.72 3.74
CA GLY A 45 -14.33 -2.09 2.78
C GLY A 45 -13.83 -3.15 1.79
N LEU A 46 -14.78 -3.95 1.31
CA LEU A 46 -14.52 -5.06 0.42
C LEU A 46 -15.33 -4.92 -0.87
N PRO A 47 -14.77 -5.30 -2.02
CA PRO A 47 -15.54 -5.48 -3.25
C PRO A 47 -16.41 -6.74 -3.11
N ASP A 48 -17.16 -7.08 -4.16
CA ASP A 48 -17.95 -8.31 -4.15
C ASP A 48 -17.08 -9.59 -4.05
N GLU A 49 -17.71 -10.71 -3.72
CA GLU A 49 -17.02 -11.99 -3.51
C GLU A 49 -16.25 -12.46 -4.75
N GLU A 50 -16.75 -12.19 -5.95
CA GLU A 50 -16.09 -12.57 -7.21
C GLU A 50 -14.76 -11.81 -7.36
N ASN A 51 -14.76 -10.51 -7.13
CA ASN A 51 -13.56 -9.68 -7.14
C ASN A 51 -12.56 -10.10 -6.07
N ILE A 52 -13.03 -10.43 -4.84
CA ILE A 52 -12.16 -10.94 -3.78
C ILE A 52 -11.47 -12.24 -4.24
N GLN A 53 -12.22 -13.20 -4.78
CA GLN A 53 -11.66 -14.47 -5.25
C GLN A 53 -10.70 -14.31 -6.42
N SER A 54 -10.97 -13.37 -7.33
CA SER A 54 -10.06 -13.03 -8.43
C SER A 54 -8.70 -12.56 -7.89
N ARG A 55 -8.69 -11.61 -6.95
CA ARG A 55 -7.46 -11.08 -6.33
C ARG A 55 -6.68 -12.14 -5.57
N ILE A 56 -7.36 -13.03 -4.83
CA ILE A 56 -6.72 -14.16 -4.16
C ILE A 56 -6.07 -15.09 -5.19
N SER A 57 -6.76 -15.37 -6.30
CA SER A 57 -6.24 -16.21 -7.38
C SER A 57 -4.98 -15.61 -8.01
N GLU A 58 -4.97 -14.32 -8.29
CA GLU A 58 -3.78 -13.58 -8.76
C GLU A 58 -2.63 -13.64 -7.75
N ALA A 59 -2.90 -13.41 -6.47
CA ALA A 59 -1.87 -13.46 -5.44
C ALA A 59 -1.22 -14.84 -5.32
N VAL A 60 -2.01 -15.91 -5.43
CA VAL A 60 -1.51 -17.30 -5.38
C VAL A 60 -0.68 -17.65 -6.63
N THR A 61 -0.96 -17.02 -7.78
CA THR A 61 -0.15 -17.19 -9.00
C THR A 61 1.11 -16.32 -9.03
N GLY A 62 1.33 -15.50 -7.99
CA GLY A 62 2.56 -14.73 -7.79
C GLY A 62 2.44 -13.24 -8.15
N VAL A 63 1.24 -12.73 -8.41
CA VAL A 63 1.01 -11.30 -8.61
C VAL A 63 1.22 -10.56 -7.29
N ILE A 64 2.15 -9.61 -7.28
CA ILE A 64 2.41 -8.71 -6.16
C ILE A 64 1.84 -7.35 -6.53
N SER A 65 0.74 -6.98 -5.87
CA SER A 65 0.03 -5.72 -6.09
C SER A 65 -0.44 -5.20 -4.74
N THR A 66 -0.27 -3.90 -4.51
CA THR A 66 -0.76 -3.21 -3.32
C THR A 66 -2.28 -3.36 -3.18
N ASP A 67 -3.02 -3.31 -4.27
CA ASP A 67 -4.49 -3.44 -4.21
C ASP A 67 -4.88 -4.86 -3.79
N ASN A 68 -4.22 -5.88 -4.36
CA ASN A 68 -4.45 -7.26 -3.94
C ASN A 68 -4.10 -7.43 -2.48
N LEU A 69 -2.98 -6.85 -2.03
CA LEU A 69 -2.57 -6.89 -0.64
C LEU A 69 -3.64 -6.29 0.27
N LEU A 70 -4.07 -5.05 0.03
CA LEU A 70 -5.07 -4.35 0.84
C LEU A 70 -6.39 -5.12 0.92
N ILE A 71 -6.92 -5.57 -0.21
CA ILE A 71 -8.22 -6.27 -0.26
C ILE A 71 -8.14 -7.62 0.42
N ILE A 72 -7.08 -8.38 0.16
CA ILE A 72 -6.87 -9.71 0.77
C ILE A 72 -6.66 -9.53 2.28
N GLY A 73 -5.86 -8.57 2.70
CA GLY A 73 -5.63 -8.32 4.12
C GLY A 73 -6.90 -7.86 4.85
N GLU A 74 -7.76 -7.08 4.20
CA GLU A 74 -9.07 -6.67 4.72
C GLU A 74 -9.99 -7.89 4.86
N HIS A 75 -10.02 -8.75 3.84
CA HIS A 75 -10.82 -9.98 3.83
C HIS A 75 -10.43 -10.90 4.99
N PHE A 76 -9.12 -11.03 5.26
CA PHE A 76 -8.57 -11.81 6.37
C PHE A 76 -8.49 -11.05 7.70
N LYS A 77 -8.95 -9.79 7.74
CA LYS A 77 -9.00 -8.93 8.93
C LYS A 77 -7.66 -8.79 9.65
N ILE A 78 -6.58 -8.65 8.89
CA ILE A 78 -5.22 -8.48 9.43
C ILE A 78 -4.82 -7.03 9.63
N TRP A 79 -5.61 -6.08 9.12
CA TRP A 79 -5.29 -4.67 9.19
C TRP A 79 -5.63 -4.07 10.55
N PRO A 80 -4.74 -3.23 11.11
CA PRO A 80 -5.11 -2.36 12.22
C PRO A 80 -6.05 -1.24 11.77
N GLU A 81 -6.50 -0.42 12.71
CA GLU A 81 -7.31 0.77 12.39
C GLU A 81 -6.56 1.76 11.49
N GLU A 82 -5.22 1.80 11.57
CA GLU A 82 -4.40 2.76 10.85
C GLU A 82 -3.57 2.10 9.76
N VAL A 83 -4.03 2.23 8.52
CA VAL A 83 -3.32 1.74 7.34
C VAL A 83 -3.14 2.89 6.35
N PHE A 84 -1.90 3.33 6.19
CA PHE A 84 -1.54 4.43 5.31
C PHE A 84 -0.76 3.96 4.10
N LEU A 85 -0.91 4.69 3.01
CA LEU A 85 -0.11 4.52 1.79
C LEU A 85 0.61 5.82 1.47
N VAL A 86 1.89 5.69 1.15
CA VAL A 86 2.73 6.71 0.53
C VAL A 86 3.00 6.23 -0.89
N ASP A 87 2.20 6.71 -1.84
CA ASP A 87 2.34 6.35 -3.24
C ASP A 87 3.22 7.39 -3.94
N VAL A 88 4.28 6.93 -4.61
CA VAL A 88 5.08 7.76 -5.49
C VAL A 88 4.72 7.41 -6.93
N GLU A 89 4.26 8.40 -7.70
CA GLU A 89 3.96 8.19 -9.11
C GLU A 89 5.25 7.79 -9.85
N PRO A 90 5.32 6.57 -10.42
CA PRO A 90 6.54 6.06 -11.02
C PRO A 90 6.83 6.77 -12.35
N GLY A 91 8.12 6.83 -12.67
CA GLY A 91 8.56 7.19 -14.02
C GLY A 91 8.36 6.04 -15.00
N LYS A 92 8.97 6.17 -16.18
CA LYS A 92 9.00 5.08 -17.14
C LYS A 92 9.72 3.87 -16.54
N GLU A 93 9.05 2.72 -16.50
CA GLU A 93 9.64 1.48 -16.05
C GLU A 93 10.64 0.95 -17.07
N GLU A 94 11.89 0.87 -16.67
CA GLU A 94 12.99 0.31 -17.47
C GLU A 94 13.80 -0.66 -16.60
N MET A 95 14.42 -1.65 -17.23
CA MET A 95 15.29 -2.58 -16.50
C MET A 95 16.50 -1.82 -15.97
N GLY A 96 16.71 -1.87 -14.65
CA GLY A 96 17.82 -1.21 -13.99
C GLY A 96 17.64 -1.19 -12.47
N GLU A 97 18.59 -0.54 -11.80
CA GLU A 97 18.62 -0.40 -10.33
C GLU A 97 18.48 1.07 -9.90
N THR A 98 18.25 1.98 -10.84
CA THR A 98 18.19 3.43 -10.62
C THR A 98 16.75 3.94 -10.73
N PHE A 99 16.42 4.95 -9.93
CA PHE A 99 15.19 5.72 -10.11
C PHE A 99 15.28 6.63 -11.33
N THR A 100 14.14 7.09 -11.83
CA THR A 100 14.14 8.23 -12.76
C THR A 100 14.52 9.49 -11.99
N PRO A 101 15.14 10.50 -12.64
CA PRO A 101 15.58 11.72 -11.97
C PRO A 101 14.48 12.42 -11.16
N GLU A 102 13.23 12.37 -11.64
CA GLU A 102 12.08 12.96 -10.98
C GLU A 102 11.69 12.22 -9.69
N VAL A 103 11.80 10.88 -9.68
CA VAL A 103 11.58 10.09 -8.47
C VAL A 103 12.75 10.24 -7.50
N GLU A 104 13.99 10.28 -8.01
CA GLU A 104 15.18 10.51 -7.20
C GLU A 104 15.13 11.86 -6.47
N ALA A 105 14.61 12.90 -7.14
CA ALA A 105 14.48 14.25 -6.59
C ALA A 105 13.53 14.36 -5.38
N VAL A 106 12.64 13.38 -5.17
CA VAL A 106 11.65 13.40 -4.07
C VAL A 106 11.94 12.36 -2.99
N LEU A 107 13.06 11.64 -3.05
CA LEU A 107 13.37 10.57 -2.08
C LEU A 107 13.48 11.11 -0.64
N ASP A 108 14.11 12.26 -0.45
CA ASP A 108 14.25 12.87 0.88
C ASP A 108 12.87 13.22 1.46
N ASP A 109 11.98 13.79 0.66
CA ASP A 109 10.59 14.11 1.05
C ASP A 109 9.82 12.83 1.43
N VAL A 110 9.96 11.76 0.65
CA VAL A 110 9.31 10.46 0.94
C VAL A 110 9.80 9.88 2.27
N LEU A 111 11.11 9.93 2.54
CA LEU A 111 11.69 9.42 3.77
C LEU A 111 11.24 10.24 4.99
N GLU A 112 11.16 11.57 4.85
CA GLU A 112 10.64 12.45 5.89
C GLU A 112 9.18 12.12 6.20
N ILE A 113 8.33 11.99 5.18
CA ILE A 113 6.93 11.61 5.32
C ILE A 113 6.79 10.26 6.04
N ILE A 114 7.52 9.22 5.62
CA ILE A 114 7.44 7.90 6.25
C ILE A 114 7.88 7.98 7.72
N HIS A 115 8.92 8.74 8.01
CA HIS A 115 9.38 8.94 9.37
C HIS A 115 8.31 9.64 10.22
N GLU A 116 7.71 10.73 9.72
CA GLU A 116 6.60 11.41 10.41
C GLU A 116 5.42 10.48 10.66
N LEU A 117 5.02 9.70 9.65
CA LEU A 117 3.97 8.68 9.77
C LEU A 117 4.34 7.57 10.76
N ALA A 118 5.61 7.29 11.01
CA ALA A 118 6.02 6.24 11.94
C ALA A 118 6.07 6.72 13.40
N VAL A 119 6.36 7.99 13.64
CA VAL A 119 6.66 8.51 15.00
C VAL A 119 5.58 9.42 15.58
N ASN A 120 4.77 10.08 14.73
CA ASN A 120 3.79 11.04 15.20
C ASN A 120 2.41 10.41 15.42
N ASN A 121 1.67 10.99 16.36
CA ASN A 121 0.27 10.64 16.60
C ASN A 121 -0.61 11.08 15.44
N SER A 122 -1.70 10.34 15.20
CA SER A 122 -2.58 10.47 14.03
C SER A 122 -3.25 11.83 13.92
N SER A 123 -3.48 12.51 15.04
CA SER A 123 -4.03 13.88 15.08
C SER A 123 -3.11 14.96 14.51
N ALA A 124 -1.82 14.64 14.29
CA ALA A 124 -0.82 15.55 13.75
C ALA A 124 -0.42 15.21 12.31
N LEU A 125 -1.02 14.19 11.71
CA LEU A 125 -0.72 13.75 10.35
C LEU A 125 -1.40 14.66 9.32
N PRO A 126 -0.82 14.78 8.10
CA PRO A 126 -1.40 15.56 7.02
C PRO A 126 -2.76 15.00 6.56
N ASP A 127 -3.45 15.73 5.68
CA ASP A 127 -4.67 15.23 5.04
C ASP A 127 -4.34 14.05 4.10
N PHE A 128 -5.21 13.04 4.10
CA PHE A 128 -5.09 11.86 3.24
C PHE A 128 -6.27 11.76 2.28
N GLU A 129 -6.00 11.24 1.08
CA GLU A 129 -7.05 10.74 0.21
C GLU A 129 -7.61 9.43 0.78
N GLU A 130 -8.93 9.33 0.97
CA GLU A 130 -9.53 8.04 1.37
C GLU A 130 -9.40 7.02 0.23
N MET A 131 -9.09 5.78 0.60
CA MET A 131 -9.06 4.64 -0.31
C MET A 131 -9.94 3.53 0.26
N LYS A 132 -10.91 3.07 -0.54
CA LYS A 132 -11.90 2.07 -0.14
C LYS A 132 -11.85 0.86 -1.05
N GLY A 133 -11.99 -0.34 -0.48
CA GLY A 133 -11.84 -1.56 -1.26
C GLY A 133 -12.93 -1.81 -2.30
N ASN A 134 -14.14 -1.27 -2.09
CA ASN A 134 -15.24 -1.36 -3.05
C ASN A 134 -15.05 -0.45 -4.28
N GLU A 135 -14.11 0.48 -4.26
CA GLU A 135 -13.77 1.36 -5.38
C GLU A 135 -12.59 0.81 -6.21
N LEU A 136 -11.90 -0.21 -5.69
CA LEU A 136 -10.80 -0.89 -6.36
C LEU A 136 -11.33 -2.09 -7.15
N LEU A 137 -11.99 -1.81 -8.27
CA LEU A 137 -12.51 -2.83 -9.18
C LEU A 137 -11.45 -3.18 -10.24
N ILE A 138 -11.48 -4.43 -10.71
CA ILE A 138 -10.61 -4.96 -11.78
C ILE A 138 -11.24 -4.69 -13.14
#